data_AF-X1S155-F1
#
_entry.id   AF-X1S155-F1
#
_cell.length_a   1.000
_cell.length_b   1.000
_cell.length_c   1.000
_cell.angle_alpha   90.00
_cell.angle_beta   90.00
_cell.angle_gamma   90.00
#
_symmetry.space_group_name_H-M   'P 1'
#
loop_
_entity.id
_entity.type
_entity.pdbx_description
1 polymer ?
#
loop_
_entity_poly.entity_id
_entity_poly.type
_entity_poly.pdbx_seq_one_letter_code
_entity_poly.pdbx_strand_id
1 'polypeptide(L)'
;MKDLGLDPTKIFVATIDANPAVLHKIRAGEITVAVDQPCPFYNPIAVYYMAKYLEEGESALPKVGTTVTADDIDISGNPHLDTDIWAAKTAWSPAKISEREGHLWFQTNALVITKENADAKYLWANIEVPGW
;
A
#
# COMPACT_ATOMS: atom_id res chain seq x y z
N MET A 1 -24.57 -2.18 13.26
CA MET A 1 -24.07 -2.36 14.65
C MET A 1 -24.90 -1.56 15.63
N LYS A 2 -24.92 -0.22 15.50
CA LYS A 2 -25.79 0.65 16.32
C LYS A 2 -27.27 0.28 16.18
N ASP A 3 -27.72 -0.01 14.96
CA ASP A 3 -29.10 -0.45 14.68
C ASP A 3 -29.40 -1.88 15.17
N LEU A 4 -28.37 -2.63 15.56
CA LEU A 4 -28.49 -3.98 16.15
C LEU A 4 -28.38 -3.95 17.68
N GLY A 5 -28.24 -2.78 18.31
CA GLY A 5 -28.04 -2.63 19.75
C GLY A 5 -26.70 -3.19 20.26
N LEU A 6 -25.76 -3.46 19.36
CA LEU A 6 -24.44 -4.00 19.70
C LEU A 6 -23.43 -2.88 19.87
N ASP A 7 -22.61 -2.97 20.92
CA ASP A 7 -21.45 -2.10 21.14
C ASP A 7 -20.33 -2.47 20.14
N PRO A 8 -20.08 -1.64 19.11
CA PRO A 8 -19.09 -1.96 18.09
C PRO A 8 -17.67 -2.05 18.66
N THR A 9 -17.39 -1.40 19.80
CA THR A 9 -16.06 -1.46 20.44
C THR A 9 -15.77 -2.82 21.09
N LYS A 10 -16.81 -3.66 21.24
CA LYS A 10 -16.71 -5.02 21.80
C LYS A 10 -16.73 -6.11 20.73
N ILE A 11 -16.76 -5.74 19.45
CA ILE A 11 -16.81 -6.67 18.33
C ILE A 11 -15.63 -6.39 17.42
N PHE A 12 -14.92 -7.44 17.03
CA PHE A 12 -13.81 -7.33 16.10
C PHE A 12 -14.36 -7.10 14.69
N VAL A 13 -14.01 -5.98 14.09
CA VAL A 13 -14.40 -5.62 12.71
C VAL A 13 -13.14 -5.41 11.89
N ALA A 14 -13.00 -6.20 10.82
CA ALA A 14 -11.92 -6.08 9.85
C ALA A 14 -12.48 -5.71 8.48
N THR A 15 -11.77 -4.84 7.75
CA THR A 15 -12.13 -4.46 6.37
C THR A 15 -10.94 -4.60 5.43
N ILE A 16 -11.24 -4.63 4.14
CA ILE A 16 -10.28 -4.39 3.07
C ILE A 16 -10.48 -2.93 2.63
N ASP A 17 -9.39 -2.30 2.19
CA ASP A 17 -9.30 -0.90 1.77
C ASP A 17 -9.43 0.10 2.94
N ALA A 18 -8.40 0.92 3.10
CA ALA A 18 -8.28 1.96 4.12
C ALA A 18 -8.48 3.34 3.49
N ASN A 19 -9.64 3.53 2.86
CA ASN A 19 -10.08 4.82 2.33
C ASN A 19 -10.40 5.82 3.48
N PRO A 20 -10.65 7.11 3.20
CA PRO A 20 -10.81 8.12 4.24
C PRO A 20 -12.00 7.84 5.19
N ALA A 21 -13.09 7.26 4.68
CA ALA A 21 -14.25 6.90 5.49
C ALA A 21 -13.92 5.73 6.46
N VAL A 22 -13.20 4.72 5.98
CA VAL A 22 -12.69 3.61 6.81
C VAL A 22 -11.72 4.14 7.87
N LEU A 23 -10.78 5.00 7.48
CA LEU A 23 -9.83 5.61 8.43
C LEU A 23 -10.56 6.42 9.52
N HIS A 24 -11.62 7.15 9.18
CA HIS A 24 -12.44 7.84 10.19
C HIS A 24 -13.08 6.86 11.19
N LYS A 25 -13.60 5.73 10.70
CA LYS A 25 -14.20 4.69 11.53
C LYS A 25 -13.17 3.94 12.39
N ILE A 26 -11.96 3.73 11.89
CA ILE A 26 -10.84 3.18 12.68
C ILE A 26 -10.50 4.12 13.84
N ARG A 27 -10.38 5.43 13.58
CA ARG A 27 -10.12 6.44 14.63
C ARG A 27 -11.22 6.45 15.70
N ALA A 28 -12.48 6.35 15.27
CA ALA A 28 -13.65 6.27 16.14
C ALA A 28 -13.76 4.94 16.93
N GLY A 29 -12.97 3.91 16.58
CA GLY A 29 -13.02 2.59 17.21
C GLY A 29 -14.18 1.71 16.72
N GLU A 30 -14.80 2.07 15.59
CA GLU A 30 -15.88 1.30 14.95
C GLU A 30 -15.33 0.16 14.06
N ILE A 31 -14.09 0.32 13.56
CA ILE A 31 -13.34 -0.70 12.81
C ILE A 31 -12.04 -0.97 13.58
N THR A 32 -11.73 -2.25 13.80
CA THR A 32 -10.55 -2.67 14.56
C THR A 32 -9.29 -2.61 13.71
N VAL A 33 -9.39 -3.07 12.45
CA VAL A 33 -8.26 -3.13 11.52
C VAL A 33 -8.74 -3.04 10.07
N ALA A 34 -7.94 -2.45 9.21
CA ALA A 34 -8.07 -2.58 7.76
C ALA A 34 -6.79 -3.17 7.17
N VAL A 35 -6.92 -3.96 6.11
CA VAL A 35 -5.79 -4.36 5.27
C VAL A 35 -5.93 -3.68 3.93
N ASP A 36 -4.85 -3.06 3.46
CA ASP A 36 -4.84 -2.33 2.20
C ASP A 36 -3.55 -2.58 1.42
N GLN A 37 -3.59 -2.22 0.16
CA GLN A 37 -2.47 -2.21 -0.74
C GLN A 37 -1.67 -0.90 -0.58
N PRO A 38 -0.34 -0.91 -0.79
CA PRO A 38 0.48 0.30 -0.91
C PRO A 38 0.27 1.00 -2.25
N CYS A 39 -0.98 1.39 -2.56
CA CYS A 39 -1.42 1.97 -3.83
C CYS A 39 -0.49 3.05 -4.41
N PRO A 40 -0.01 4.07 -3.66
CA PRO A 40 0.82 5.12 -4.23
C PRO A 40 2.19 4.65 -4.75
N PHE A 41 2.64 3.44 -4.39
CA PHE A 41 3.95 2.92 -4.78
C PHE A 41 3.92 2.13 -6.08
N TYR A 42 2.77 1.57 -6.49
CA TYR A 42 2.70 0.67 -7.65
C TYR A 42 3.09 1.34 -8.96
N ASN A 43 2.47 2.47 -9.28
CA ASN A 43 2.72 3.15 -10.56
C ASN A 43 4.16 3.64 -10.68
N PRO A 44 4.77 4.29 -9.67
CA PRO A 44 6.18 4.67 -9.74
C PRO A 44 7.14 3.48 -9.87
N ILE A 45 6.93 2.38 -9.13
CA ILE A 45 7.75 1.18 -9.24
C ILE A 45 7.65 0.58 -10.65
N ALA A 46 6.43 0.51 -11.20
CA ALA A 46 6.21 0.02 -12.55
C ALA A 46 6.92 0.90 -13.60
N VAL A 47 6.83 2.23 -13.47
CA VAL A 47 7.52 3.18 -14.36
C VAL A 47 9.03 3.07 -14.22
N TYR A 48 9.56 2.91 -13.01
CA TYR A 48 10.99 2.71 -12.76
C TYR A 48 11.52 1.49 -13.51
N TYR A 49 10.88 0.34 -13.36
CA TYR A 49 11.32 -0.88 -14.06
C TYR A 49 11.05 -0.83 -15.56
N MET A 50 9.99 -0.14 -16.01
CA MET A 50 9.77 0.12 -17.43
C MET A 50 10.92 0.94 -18.04
N ALA A 51 11.36 2.01 -17.37
CA ALA A 51 12.50 2.81 -17.83
C ALA A 51 13.79 1.97 -17.91
N LYS A 52 14.10 1.21 -16.85
CA LYS A 52 15.26 0.30 -16.84
C LYS A 52 15.19 -0.74 -17.95
N TYR A 53 14.02 -1.32 -18.20
CA TYR A 53 13.84 -2.26 -19.31
C TYR A 53 14.11 -1.62 -20.67
N LEU A 54 13.63 -0.40 -20.89
CA LEU A 54 13.83 0.32 -22.16
C LEU A 54 15.31 0.69 -22.39
N GLU A 55 16.06 0.98 -21.34
CA GLU A 55 17.46 1.41 -21.41
C GLU A 55 18.46 0.25 -21.42
N GLU A 56 18.23 -0.75 -20.58
CA GLU A 56 19.18 -1.85 -20.29
C GLU A 56 18.69 -3.22 -20.77
N GLY A 57 17.43 -3.32 -21.21
CA GLY A 57 16.79 -4.56 -21.64
C GLY A 57 16.24 -5.42 -20.50
N GLU A 58 15.79 -6.63 -20.86
CA GLU A 58 15.14 -7.57 -19.94
C GLU A 58 15.98 -7.95 -18.72
N SER A 59 17.31 -7.94 -18.84
CA SER A 59 18.22 -8.26 -17.74
C SER A 59 18.17 -7.28 -16.57
N ALA A 60 17.57 -6.09 -16.76
CA ALA A 60 17.41 -5.11 -15.70
C ALA A 60 16.16 -5.34 -14.82
N LEU A 61 15.27 -6.24 -15.23
CA LEU A 61 14.12 -6.65 -14.41
C LEU A 61 14.58 -7.54 -13.25
N PRO A 62 13.88 -7.50 -12.10
CA PRO A 62 14.24 -8.31 -10.97
C PRO A 62 13.89 -9.78 -11.24
N LYS A 63 14.68 -10.69 -10.66
CA LYS A 63 14.58 -12.13 -10.97
C LYS A 63 13.58 -12.83 -10.03
N VAL A 64 12.84 -13.79 -10.56
CA VAL A 64 11.97 -14.68 -9.76
C VAL A 64 12.76 -15.30 -8.61
N GLY A 65 12.15 -15.35 -7.41
CA GLY A 65 12.75 -15.86 -6.18
C GLY A 65 13.60 -14.84 -5.42
N THR A 66 13.83 -13.64 -5.98
CA THR A 66 14.53 -12.56 -5.26
C THR A 66 13.58 -11.73 -4.41
N THR A 67 14.16 -10.96 -3.48
CA THR A 67 13.46 -9.95 -2.71
C THR A 67 14.04 -8.58 -3.08
N VAL A 68 13.17 -7.63 -3.38
CA VAL A 68 13.53 -6.23 -3.64
C VAL A 68 13.14 -5.40 -2.42
N THR A 69 14.09 -4.64 -1.91
CA THR A 69 13.94 -3.77 -0.74
C THR A 69 13.91 -2.29 -1.14
N ALA A 70 13.57 -1.42 -0.19
CA ALA A 70 13.54 0.02 -0.43
C ALA A 70 14.91 0.64 -0.73
N ASP A 71 16.00 -0.07 -0.44
CA ASP A 71 17.36 0.36 -0.75
C ASP A 71 17.83 -0.12 -2.14
N ASP A 72 17.09 -1.02 -2.80
CA ASP A 72 17.43 -1.58 -4.11
C ASP A 72 16.89 -0.75 -5.29
N ILE A 73 15.97 0.19 -5.03
CA ILE A 73 15.39 1.06 -6.05
C ILE A 73 15.69 2.52 -5.73
N ASP A 74 16.02 3.28 -6.77
CA ASP A 74 16.28 4.71 -6.67
C ASP A 74 15.12 5.47 -7.34
N ILE A 75 14.10 5.78 -6.53
CA ILE A 75 12.96 6.57 -6.95
C ILE A 75 12.84 7.75 -5.99
N SER A 76 12.71 8.94 -6.56
CA SER A 76 12.47 10.17 -5.82
C SER A 76 11.33 10.96 -6.47
N GLY A 77 10.76 11.90 -5.71
CA GLY A 77 9.67 12.76 -6.18
C GLY A 77 9.53 13.99 -5.30
N ASN A 78 8.69 14.92 -5.74
CA ASN A 78 8.35 16.09 -4.92
C ASN A 78 7.44 15.67 -3.77
N PRO A 79 7.59 16.27 -2.57
CA PRO A 79 6.61 16.09 -1.50
C PRO A 79 5.21 16.48 -1.94
N HIS A 80 4.21 15.70 -1.53
CA HIS A 80 2.80 16.01 -1.69
C HIS A 80 2.16 16.13 -0.31
N LEU A 81 1.40 17.20 -0.05
CA LEU A 81 0.81 17.48 1.27
C LEU A 81 1.86 17.38 2.41
N ASP A 82 3.01 18.03 2.22
CA ASP A 82 4.14 18.02 3.17
C ASP A 82 4.61 16.60 3.55
N THR A 83 4.48 15.66 2.61
CA THR A 83 4.81 14.25 2.76
C THR A 83 5.66 13.78 1.60
N ASP A 84 6.85 13.28 1.90
CA ASP A 84 7.59 12.41 0.99
C ASP A 84 7.14 10.97 1.21
N ILE A 85 6.49 10.38 0.18
CA ILE A 85 6.01 9.00 0.26
C ILE A 85 7.16 7.99 0.29
N TRP A 86 8.31 8.31 -0.28
CA TRP A 86 9.46 7.40 -0.38
C TRP A 86 10.22 7.28 0.94
N ALA A 87 10.04 8.24 1.86
CA ALA A 87 10.49 8.10 3.24
C ALA A 87 9.82 6.93 3.97
N ALA A 88 8.62 6.49 3.55
CA ALA A 88 7.89 5.36 4.13
C ALA A 88 8.36 4.02 3.57
N LYS A 89 9.64 3.68 3.80
CA LYS A 89 10.31 2.50 3.23
C LYS A 89 9.56 1.18 3.48
N THR A 90 8.92 1.01 4.63
CA THR A 90 8.24 -0.24 5.01
C THR A 90 6.83 -0.40 4.44
N ALA A 91 6.27 0.64 3.80
CA ALA A 91 4.90 0.62 3.33
C ALA A 91 4.69 -0.38 2.18
N TRP A 92 5.62 -0.42 1.21
CA TRP A 92 5.59 -1.36 0.10
C TRP A 92 6.63 -2.48 0.22
N SER A 93 7.68 -2.25 1.01
CA SER A 93 8.90 -3.07 1.04
C SER A 93 8.98 -3.94 2.30
N PRO A 94 9.58 -5.15 2.23
CA PRO A 94 10.11 -5.82 1.04
C PRO A 94 9.05 -6.28 0.04
N ALA A 95 9.45 -6.40 -1.22
CA ALA A 95 8.66 -7.04 -2.25
C ALA A 95 9.28 -8.37 -2.67
N LYS A 96 8.46 -9.42 -2.75
CA LYS A 96 8.88 -10.73 -3.27
C LYS A 96 8.64 -10.78 -4.77
N ILE A 97 9.62 -11.29 -5.50
CA ILE A 97 9.49 -11.45 -6.95
C ILE A 97 9.11 -12.88 -7.24
N SER A 98 7.93 -13.05 -7.82
CA SER A 98 7.38 -14.36 -8.17
C SER A 98 6.80 -14.32 -9.58
N GLU A 99 6.10 -15.38 -9.97
CA GLU A 99 5.33 -15.41 -11.20
C GLU A 99 3.84 -15.49 -10.87
N ARG A 100 3.03 -14.79 -11.66
CA ARG A 100 1.58 -14.91 -11.64
C ARG A 100 1.08 -14.82 -13.07
N GLU A 101 0.23 -15.77 -13.46
CA GLU A 101 -0.41 -15.78 -14.79
C GLU A 101 0.61 -15.74 -15.95
N GLY A 102 1.81 -16.32 -15.76
CA GLY A 102 2.88 -16.34 -16.76
C GLY A 102 3.72 -15.06 -16.85
N HIS A 103 3.53 -14.11 -15.91
CA HIS A 103 4.24 -12.84 -15.87
C HIS A 103 4.99 -12.65 -14.54
N LEU A 104 6.07 -11.86 -14.59
CA LEU A 104 6.76 -11.40 -13.37
C LEU A 104 5.78 -10.64 -12.48
N TRP A 105 5.73 -11.03 -11.21
CA TRP A 105 4.90 -10.38 -10.20
C TRP A 105 5.77 -9.76 -9.12
N PHE A 106 5.73 -8.43 -9.05
CA PHE A 106 6.32 -7.63 -7.98
C PHE A 106 5.36 -7.57 -6.79
N GLN A 107 5.48 -8.52 -5.87
CA GLN A 107 4.56 -8.69 -4.76
C GLN A 107 5.00 -7.86 -3.57
N THR A 108 4.49 -6.62 -3.46
CA THR A 108 4.75 -5.72 -2.33
C THR A 108 4.20 -6.28 -1.01
N ASN A 109 4.64 -5.70 0.10
CA ASN A 109 3.93 -5.83 1.37
C ASN A 109 2.49 -5.30 1.26
N ALA A 110 1.65 -5.78 2.18
CA ALA A 110 0.35 -5.20 2.47
C ALA A 110 0.48 -4.22 3.64
N LEU A 111 -0.39 -3.22 3.68
CA LEU A 111 -0.55 -2.32 4.79
C LEU A 111 -1.56 -2.92 5.77
N VAL A 112 -1.19 -3.00 7.05
CA VAL A 112 -2.13 -3.30 8.13
C VAL A 112 -2.37 -2.02 8.90
N ILE A 113 -3.59 -1.50 8.82
CA ILE A 113 -3.97 -0.22 9.40
C ILE A 113 -4.79 -0.47 10.65
N THR A 114 -4.32 0.08 11.77
CA THR A 114 -5.01 0.12 13.06
C THR A 114 -5.11 1.56 13.51
N LYS A 115 -5.68 1.79 14.69
CA LYS A 115 -5.72 3.13 15.28
C LYS A 115 -4.33 3.74 15.48
N GLU A 116 -3.29 2.92 15.63
CA GLU A 116 -1.91 3.38 15.88
C GLU A 116 -1.28 4.06 14.66
N ASN A 117 -1.70 3.69 13.44
CA ASN A 117 -1.13 4.20 12.19
C ASN A 117 -2.20 4.75 11.22
N ALA A 118 -3.44 4.97 11.68
CA ALA A 118 -4.52 5.54 10.86
C ALA A 118 -4.23 6.97 10.36
N ASP A 119 -3.27 7.67 10.98
CA ASP A 119 -2.80 9.00 10.58
C ASP A 119 -1.47 8.95 9.81
N ALA A 120 -1.03 7.75 9.40
CA ALA A 120 0.19 7.61 8.62
C ALA A 120 0.08 8.38 7.31
N LYS A 121 1.02 9.30 7.10
CA LYS A 121 0.94 10.28 6.01
C LYS A 121 0.93 9.66 4.62
N TYR A 122 1.39 8.41 4.43
CA TYR A 122 1.40 7.71 3.14
C TYR A 122 0.04 7.10 2.74
N LEU A 123 -0.98 7.13 3.62
CA LEU A 123 -2.32 6.58 3.35
C LEU A 123 -3.20 7.51 2.49
N TRP A 124 -2.71 8.69 2.11
CA TRP A 124 -3.46 9.72 1.38
C TRP A 124 -3.96 9.30 0.00
N ALA A 125 -3.28 8.37 -0.66
CA ALA A 125 -3.62 7.94 -2.01
C ALA A 125 -4.67 6.82 -2.05
N ASN A 126 -5.18 6.40 -0.88
CA ASN A 126 -6.32 5.52 -0.79
C ASN A 126 -7.57 6.35 -1.06
N ILE A 127 -7.99 6.42 -2.32
CA ILE A 127 -9.09 7.28 -2.76
C ILE A 127 -10.39 6.46 -2.80
N GLU A 128 -11.46 7.04 -2.28
CA GLU A 128 -12.81 6.56 -2.54
C GLU A 128 -13.22 7.00 -3.96
N VAL A 129 -13.41 6.04 -4.87
CA VAL A 129 -13.91 6.34 -6.22
C VAL A 129 -15.43 6.49 -6.13
N PRO A 130 -16.02 7.67 -6.45
CA PRO A 130 -17.46 7.84 -6.35
C PRO A 130 -18.20 6.84 -7.25
N GLY A 131 -19.12 6.06 -6.67
CA GLY A 131 -19.97 5.12 -7.39
C GLY A 131 -19.45 3.68 -7.50
N TRP A 132 -18.40 3.35 -6.76
CA TRP A 132 -17.98 1.96 -6.47
C TRP A 132 -18.41 1.55 -5.07
#